data_AF-A0A378IMS2-F1
#
_entry.id   AF-A0A378IMS2-F1
#
_cell.length_a   1.000
_cell.length_b   1.000
_cell.length_c   1.000
_cell.angle_alpha   90.00
_cell.angle_beta   90.00
_cell.angle_gamma   90.00
#
_symmetry.space_group_name_H-M   'P 1'
#
loop_
_entity.id
_entity.type
_entity.pdbx_description
1 polymer ?
#
loop_
_entity_poly.entity_id
_entity_poly.type
_entity_poly.pdbx_seq_one_letter_code
_entity_poly.pdbx_strand_id
1 'polypeptide(L)'
;MLLNKADHVMKYKKIKELIEKAGFYYVDEGRGIGLAEGKNVAYYQKDSYGVTRQQQSICLATDKENEEDILPIFSINVPEKLRDAVYEIMNAPSEEFVQAKNACIG
;
A
#
# COMPACT_ATOMS: atom_id res chain seq x y z
N MET A 1 -22.39 5.07 -12.24
CA MET A 1 -21.18 4.29 -12.59
C MET A 1 -20.70 3.64 -11.31
N LEU A 2 -20.79 2.31 -11.22
CA LEU A 2 -20.24 1.54 -10.11
C LEU A 2 -18.79 1.24 -10.48
N LEU A 3 -17.82 1.95 -9.89
CA LEU A 3 -16.43 1.49 -9.92
C LEU A 3 -16.41 0.13 -9.22
N ASN A 4 -15.91 -0.88 -9.93
CA ASN A 4 -15.87 -2.24 -9.44
C ASN A 4 -14.83 -2.35 -8.32
N LYS A 5 -15.21 -2.92 -7.17
CA LYS A 5 -14.32 -3.24 -6.03
C LYS A 5 -12.98 -3.91 -6.42
N ALA A 6 -12.89 -4.53 -7.59
CA ALA A 6 -11.67 -5.16 -8.10
C ALA A 6 -10.53 -4.15 -8.41
N ASP A 7 -10.87 -2.93 -8.86
CA ASP A 7 -9.88 -1.91 -9.21
C ASP A 7 -9.23 -1.33 -7.94
N HIS A 8 -10.01 -1.28 -6.84
CA HIS A 8 -9.59 -0.71 -5.56
C HIS A 8 -8.49 -1.52 -4.86
N VAL A 9 -8.53 -2.85 -5.02
CA VAL A 9 -7.54 -3.78 -4.47
C VAL A 9 -6.17 -3.61 -5.16
N MET A 10 -6.12 -3.05 -6.38
CA MET A 10 -4.90 -3.01 -7.18
C MET A 10 -3.84 -2.05 -6.62
N LYS A 11 -4.23 -0.88 -6.08
CA LYS A 11 -3.26 0.07 -5.50
C LYS A 11 -2.61 -0.48 -4.24
N TYR A 12 -3.42 -0.99 -3.31
CA TYR A 12 -2.92 -1.62 -2.09
C TYR A 12 -1.98 -2.78 -2.41
N LYS A 13 -2.38 -3.64 -3.35
CA LYS A 13 -1.56 -4.77 -3.80
C LYS A 13 -0.23 -4.30 -4.40
N LYS A 14 -0.24 -3.30 -5.29
CA LYS A 14 0.99 -2.73 -5.89
C LYS A 14 1.93 -2.15 -4.83
N ILE A 15 1.38 -1.42 -3.84
CA ILE A 15 2.16 -0.87 -2.72
C ILE A 15 2.75 -2.00 -1.87
N LYS A 16 1.94 -3.01 -1.52
CA LYS A 16 2.38 -4.18 -0.77
C LYS A 16 3.54 -4.89 -1.47
N GLU A 17 3.40 -5.21 -2.76
CA GLU A 17 4.44 -5.86 -3.54
C GLU A 17 5.73 -5.01 -3.61
N LEU A 18 5.59 -3.68 -3.72
CA LEU A 18 6.73 -2.76 -3.72
C LEU A 18 7.51 -2.81 -2.39
N ILE A 19 6.82 -2.70 -1.25
CA ILE A 19 7.48 -2.67 0.06
C ILE A 19 8.05 -4.05 0.45
N GLU A 20 7.39 -5.14 0.06
CA GLU A 20 7.90 -6.50 0.23
C GLU A 20 9.18 -6.73 -0.59
N LYS A 21 9.21 -6.27 -1.84
CA LYS A 21 10.45 -6.28 -2.67
C LYS A 21 11.56 -5.43 -2.07
N ALA A 22 11.22 -4.35 -1.37
CA ALA A 22 12.18 -3.53 -0.63
C ALA A 22 12.69 -4.19 0.66
N GLY A 23 12.18 -5.38 1.02
CA GLY A 23 12.62 -6.19 2.15
C GLY A 23 11.84 -5.92 3.44
N PHE A 24 10.69 -5.26 3.37
CA PHE A 24 9.77 -5.17 4.51
C PHE A 24 8.92 -6.43 4.59
N TYR A 25 8.70 -6.95 5.79
CA TYR A 25 7.82 -8.08 6.05
C TYR A 25 6.62 -7.63 6.88
N TYR A 26 5.48 -8.29 6.66
CA TYR A 26 4.27 -8.08 7.44
C TYR A 26 4.47 -8.54 8.88
N VAL A 27 3.96 -7.76 9.83
CA VAL A 27 4.07 -8.04 11.27
C VAL A 27 2.70 -8.33 11.87
N ASP A 28 1.75 -7.42 11.67
CA ASP A 28 0.42 -7.53 12.26
C ASP A 28 -0.57 -6.57 11.57
N GLU A 29 -1.85 -6.70 11.90
CA GLU A 29 -2.90 -5.77 11.53
C GLU A 29 -3.73 -5.34 12.74
N GLY A 30 -4.28 -4.14 12.69
CA GLY A 30 -5.08 -3.63 13.78
C GLY A 30 -5.89 -2.40 13.42
N ARG A 31 -6.50 -1.80 14.44
CA ARG A 31 -7.23 -0.53 14.27
C ARG A 31 -6.26 0.63 14.47
N GLY A 32 -6.28 1.57 13.53
CA GLY A 32 -5.45 2.76 13.62
C GLY A 32 -5.88 3.68 14.75
N ILE A 33 -4.91 4.43 15.27
CA ILE A 33 -5.08 5.48 16.29
C ILE A 33 -4.45 6.78 15.76
N GLY A 34 -4.87 7.94 16.30
CA GLY A 34 -4.34 9.23 15.87
C GLY A 34 -4.65 9.54 14.41
N LEU A 35 -3.61 9.73 13.57
CA LEU A 35 -3.79 10.04 12.13
C LEU A 35 -4.50 8.94 11.34
N ALA A 36 -4.54 7.71 11.84
CA ALA A 36 -5.23 6.58 11.22
C ALA A 36 -6.48 6.15 12.03
N GLU A 37 -7.00 6.99 12.93
CA GLU A 37 -8.15 6.64 13.75
C GLU A 37 -9.35 6.19 12.91
N GLY A 38 -9.92 5.04 13.27
CA GLY A 38 -11.07 4.45 12.55
C GLY A 38 -10.70 3.59 11.35
N LYS A 39 -9.46 3.67 10.83
CA LYS A 39 -8.97 2.86 9.70
C LYS A 39 -8.46 1.49 10.15
N ASN A 40 -8.50 0.50 9.25
CA ASN A 40 -7.73 -0.74 9.41
C ASN A 40 -6.28 -0.45 9.04
N VAL A 41 -5.32 -0.98 9.77
CA VAL A 41 -3.89 -0.71 9.56
C VAL A 41 -3.13 -2.02 9.44
N ALA A 42 -2.43 -2.21 8.33
CA ALA A 42 -1.45 -3.28 8.17
C ALA A 42 -0.04 -2.74 8.47
N TYR A 43 0.68 -3.43 9.35
CA TYR A 43 2.02 -3.05 9.80
C TYR A 43 3.09 -3.90 9.12
N TYR A 44 4.09 -3.21 8.58
CA TYR A 44 5.25 -3.81 7.93
C TYR A 44 6.53 -3.29 8.58
N GLN A 45 7.52 -4.16 8.75
CA GLN A 45 8.81 -3.82 9.34
C GLN A 45 9.96 -4.37 8.51
N LYS A 46 11.10 -3.70 8.59
CA LYS A 46 12.36 -4.17 8.05
C LYS A 46 13.43 -3.98 9.10
N ASP A 47 14.15 -5.05 9.37
CA ASP A 47 15.32 -5.02 10.23
C ASP A 47 16.46 -4.29 9.51
N SER A 48 17.05 -3.32 10.21
CA SER A 48 18.29 -2.66 9.78
C SER A 48 19.48 -3.34 10.47
N TYR A 49 20.35 -3.98 9.69
CA TYR A 49 21.59 -4.57 10.20
C TYR A 49 22.68 -3.50 10.29
N GLY A 50 23.25 -3.28 11.49
CA GLY A 50 24.28 -2.29 11.74
C GLY A 50 24.37 -1.85 13.21
N VAL A 51 25.33 -0.98 13.54
CA VAL A 51 25.63 -0.52 14.92
C VAL A 51 24.49 0.32 15.50
N THR A 52 23.77 1.05 14.65
CA THR A 52 22.56 1.80 14.99
C THR A 52 21.35 1.07 14.42
N ARG A 53 20.77 0.14 15.19
CA ARG A 53 19.53 -0.59 14.84
C ARG A 53 18.34 0.37 14.77
N GLN A 54 18.22 1.09 13.68
CA GLN A 54 17.07 1.93 13.43
C GLN A 54 16.04 1.11 12.67
N GLN A 55 15.04 0.62 13.40
CA GLN A 55 13.94 -0.13 12.81
C GLN A 55 13.22 0.74 11.77
N GLN A 56 12.97 0.17 10.61
CA GLN A 56 12.14 0.79 9.59
C GLN A 56 10.76 0.16 9.65
N SER A 57 9.74 0.99 9.80
CA SER A 57 8.34 0.58 9.75
C SER A 57 7.55 1.38 8.72
N ILE A 58 6.59 0.70 8.11
CA ILE A 58 5.59 1.24 7.19
C ILE A 58 4.23 0.73 7.66
N CYS A 59 3.28 1.64 7.84
CA CYS A 59 1.89 1.30 8.13
C CYS A 59 1.03 1.69 6.92
N LEU A 60 0.19 0.78 6.46
CA LEU A 60 -0.80 1.06 5.42
C LEU A 60 -2.17 1.10 6.07
N ALA A 61 -2.71 2.30 6.25
CA ALA A 61 -4.05 2.49 6.83
C ALA A 61 -5.09 2.58 5.70
N THR A 62 -6.12 1.75 5.75
CA THR A 62 -7.21 1.69 4.76
C THR A 62 -8.56 1.90 5.42
N ASP A 63 -9.48 2.57 4.72
CA ASP A 63 -10.86 2.62 5.15
C ASP A 63 -11.54 1.26 4.91
N LYS A 64 -12.43 0.84 5.82
CA LYS A 64 -13.26 -0.35 5.64
C LYS A 64 -14.21 -0.23 4.44
N GLU A 65 -14.65 0.99 4.15
CA GLU A 65 -15.63 1.25 3.09
C GLU A 65 -14.94 1.52 1.74
N ASN A 66 -13.68 1.95 1.76
CA ASN A 66 -12.90 2.26 0.57
C ASN A 66 -11.42 1.84 0.72
N GLU A 67 -11.09 0.66 0.21
CA GLU A 67 -9.72 0.13 0.20
C GLU A 67 -8.75 0.91 -0.71
N GLU A 68 -9.22 1.89 -1.52
CA GLU A 68 -8.34 2.83 -2.24
C GLU A 68 -7.86 4.00 -1.40
N ASP A 69 -8.57 4.35 -0.31
CA ASP A 69 -8.16 5.45 0.56
C ASP A 69 -7.05 4.98 1.52
N ILE A 70 -5.90 4.73 0.91
CA ILE A 70 -4.69 4.27 1.57
C ILE A 70 -3.97 5.50 2.14
N LEU A 71 -3.82 5.54 3.44
CA LEU A 71 -2.93 6.49 4.13
C LEU A 71 -1.65 5.75 4.53
N PRO A 72 -0.54 5.93 3.79
CA PRO A 72 0.73 5.36 4.18
C PRO A 72 1.36 6.22 5.29
N ILE A 73 1.91 5.55 6.30
CA ILE A 73 2.64 6.19 7.39
C ILE A 73 4.02 5.55 7.46
N PHE A 74 5.05 6.37 7.40
CA PHE A 74 6.44 5.92 7.35
C PHE A 74 7.19 6.33 8.62
N SER A 75 8.01 5.43 9.15
CA SER A 75 9.07 5.83 10.09
C SER A 75 10.12 6.69 9.37
N ILE A 76 10.80 7.54 10.14
CA ILE A 76 11.79 8.52 9.65
C ILE A 76 12.95 7.88 8.87
N ASN A 77 13.20 6.59 9.05
CA ASN A 77 14.33 5.87 8.45
C ASN A 77 13.98 5.11 7.16
N VAL A 78 12.70 5.10 6.75
CA VAL A 78 12.31 4.57 5.44
C VAL A 78 12.95 5.45 4.35
N PRO A 79 13.66 4.89 3.36
CA PRO A 79 14.28 5.67 2.29
C PRO A 79 13.28 6.54 1.54
N GLU A 80 13.63 7.81 1.29
CA GLU A 80 12.78 8.78 0.58
C GLU A 80 12.29 8.24 -0.77
N LYS A 81 13.19 7.66 -1.58
CA LYS A 81 12.85 7.02 -2.86
C LYS A 81 11.75 5.95 -2.76
N LEU A 82 11.68 5.22 -1.64
CA LEU A 82 10.63 4.22 -1.43
C LEU A 82 9.30 4.91 -1.08
N ARG A 83 9.34 5.98 -0.29
CA ARG A 83 8.14 6.78 0.03
C ARG A 83 7.55 7.40 -1.23
N ASP A 84 8.40 7.99 -2.07
CA ASP A 84 7.99 8.62 -3.33
C ASP A 84 7.33 7.61 -4.26
N ALA A 85 7.93 6.43 -4.43
CA ALA A 85 7.36 5.36 -5.24
C ALA A 85 5.99 4.87 -4.71
N VAL A 86 5.78 4.86 -3.39
CA VAL A 86 4.45 4.58 -2.81
C VAL A 86 3.46 5.68 -3.19
N TYR A 87 3.84 6.95 -3.06
CA TYR A 87 2.97 8.07 -3.44
C TYR A 87 2.68 8.12 -4.94
N GLU A 88 3.61 7.72 -5.80
CA GLU A 88 3.38 7.58 -7.24
C GLU A 88 2.27 6.57 -7.54
N ILE A 89 2.28 5.40 -6.86
CA ILE A 89 1.22 4.39 -7.02
C ILE A 89 -0.12 4.93 -6.52
N MET A 90 -0.13 5.67 -5.42
CA MET A 90 -1.37 6.26 -4.89
C MET A 90 -1.97 7.30 -5.84
N ASN A 91 -1.12 8.15 -6.41
CA ASN A 91 -1.51 9.24 -7.31
C ASN A 91 -1.77 8.76 -8.74
N ALA A 92 -1.39 7.53 -9.09
CA ALA A 92 -1.72 6.96 -10.38
C ALA A 92 -3.24 6.88 -10.57
N PRO A 93 -3.74 7.15 -11.79
CA PRO A 93 -5.15 6.92 -12.09
C PRO A 93 -5.47 5.43 -11.86
N SER A 94 -6.67 5.15 -11.37
CA SER A 94 -7.16 3.76 -11.31
C SER A 94 -7.14 3.20 -12.73
N GLU A 95 -6.47 2.06 -12.91
CA GLU A 95 -6.45 1.37 -14.20
C GLU A 95 -7.89 0.94 -14.51
N GLU A 96 -8.55 1.59 -15.47
CA GLU A 96 -9.79 1.06 -16.02
C GLU A 96 -9.49 -0.30 -16.63
N PHE A 97 -10.10 -1.35 -16.08
CA PHE A 97 -10.03 -2.68 -16.67
C PHE A 97 -10.58 -2.60 -18.10
N VAL A 98 -9.69 -2.56 -19.10
CA VAL A 98 -10.08 -2.80 -20.49
C VAL A 98 -10.48 -4.26 -20.55
N GLN A 99 -11.76 -4.53 -20.32
CA GLN A 99 -12.34 -5.83 -20.58
C GLN A 99 -11.97 -6.15 -22.03
N ALA A 100 -11.16 -7.19 -22.25
CA ALA A 100 -10.85 -7.73 -23.55
C ALA A 100 -12.15 -8.25 -24.18
N LYS A 101 -13.01 -7.34 -24.63
CA LYS A 101 -14.08 -7.62 -25.57
C LYS A 101 -13.40 -7.65 -26.93
N ASN A 102 -13.45 -8.82 -27.55
CA ASN A 102 -13.02 -9.16 -28.91
C ASN A 102 -11.68 -9.91 -29.01
N ALA A 103 -11.59 -11.05 -28.31
CA ALA A 103 -10.76 -12.17 -28.77
C ALA A 103 -11.60 -13.42 -29.06
N CYS A 104 -12.75 -13.22 -29.71
CA CYS A 104 -13.42 -14.14 -30.62
C CYS A 104 -13.87 -13.19 -31.75
N ILE A 105 -13.61 -13.36 -33.05
CA ILE A 105 -13.91 -14.48 -33.94
C ILE A 105 -13.03 -14.27 -35.20
N GLY A 106 -12.48 -15.35 -35.77
CA GLY A 106 -11.77 -15.36 -37.05
C GLY A 106 -11.18 -16.73 -37.32
#